data_AF-A0A3P0NBC8-F1
#
_entry.id   AF-A0A3P0NBC8-F1
#
_cell.length_a   1.000
_cell.length_b   1.000
_cell.length_c   1.000
_cell.angle_alpha   90.00
_cell.angle_beta   90.00
_cell.angle_gamma   90.00
#
_symmetry.space_group_name_H-M   'P 1'
#
loop_
_entity.id
_entity.type
_entity.pdbx_description
1 polymer ?
#
loop_
_entity_poly.entity_id
_entity_poly.type
_entity_poly.pdbx_seq_one_letter_code
_entity_poly.pdbx_strand_id
1 'polypeptide(L)'
;MRILLSNDDGYLAPGLAALSDALQPLADLTVIAPEQNCSGASNSLTLSRPLSVQRATNTGFFYVNGTPTDSVHVALTGMADARPDLVVSGINNGQNMGEDTLYSGTVAAATEGIMFGVPAIAFSLADKGWAHLGDAARVAAEIVEHYLAHPLPGQPLLNVNIPNLPYDELKGWKVTRLGKRHPSQPVIRQTDPRGEPVYWIGAAGAALDASEGTDFHAVANGFVSITPLQLDLTHTQMLPATREWARAGGRAS
;
A
#
# COMPACT_ATOMS: atom_id res chain seq x y z
N MET A 1 -10.80 -13.01 15.40
CA MET A 1 -10.15 -11.73 14.99
C MET A 1 -10.86 -11.24 13.75
N ARG A 2 -10.87 -9.93 13.52
CA ARG A 2 -11.50 -9.29 12.36
C ARG A 2 -10.45 -8.58 11.53
N ILE A 3 -10.45 -8.79 10.22
CA ILE A 3 -9.55 -8.11 9.29
C ILE A 3 -10.38 -7.31 8.29
N LEU A 4 -10.01 -6.05 8.10
CA LEU A 4 -10.52 -5.23 7.01
C LEU A 4 -9.54 -5.32 5.84
N LEU A 5 -10.01 -5.80 4.69
CA LEU A 5 -9.21 -6.01 3.49
C LEU A 5 -9.59 -5.00 2.40
N SER A 6 -8.58 -4.38 1.77
CA SER A 6 -8.76 -3.43 0.66
C SER A 6 -7.65 -3.56 -0.40
N ASN A 7 -7.70 -2.73 -1.45
CA ASN A 7 -6.65 -2.58 -2.45
C ASN A 7 -6.84 -1.27 -3.26
N ASP A 8 -6.00 -1.06 -4.28
CA ASP A 8 -6.15 -0.01 -5.28
C ASP A 8 -6.34 -0.50 -6.72
N ASP A 9 -6.19 -1.80 -6.99
CA ASP A 9 -6.50 -2.40 -8.29
C ASP A 9 -8.00 -2.55 -8.57
N GLY A 10 -8.83 -2.44 -7.52
CA GLY A 10 -10.30 -2.53 -7.57
C GLY A 10 -10.85 -3.86 -7.05
N TYR A 11 -12.16 -3.89 -6.78
CA TYR A 11 -12.83 -5.01 -6.10
C TYR A 11 -12.84 -6.35 -6.88
N LEU A 12 -12.62 -6.31 -8.20
CA LEU A 12 -12.52 -7.49 -9.07
C LEU A 12 -11.07 -7.94 -9.30
N ALA A 13 -10.09 -7.31 -8.66
CA ALA A 13 -8.69 -7.62 -8.90
C ALA A 13 -8.34 -9.05 -8.44
N PRO A 14 -7.61 -9.84 -9.27
CA PRO A 14 -7.15 -11.18 -8.87
C PRO A 14 -6.35 -11.18 -7.57
N GLY A 15 -5.50 -10.17 -7.37
CA GLY A 15 -4.69 -10.03 -6.14
C GLY A 15 -5.51 -9.86 -4.86
N LEU A 16 -6.66 -9.17 -4.94
CA LEU A 16 -7.57 -9.00 -3.80
C LEU A 16 -8.30 -10.31 -3.49
N ALA A 17 -8.80 -10.99 -4.54
CA ALA A 17 -9.48 -12.27 -4.39
C ALA A 17 -8.53 -13.33 -3.79
N ALA A 18 -7.32 -13.46 -4.31
CA ALA A 18 -6.32 -14.41 -3.81
C ALA A 18 -5.94 -14.12 -2.35
N LEU A 19 -5.80 -12.84 -1.97
CA LEU A 19 -5.49 -12.48 -0.59
C LEU A 19 -6.68 -12.74 0.35
N SER A 20 -7.90 -12.44 -0.09
CA SER A 20 -9.12 -12.77 0.64
C SER A 20 -9.22 -14.26 0.93
N ASP A 21 -9.02 -15.10 -0.09
CA ASP A 21 -9.10 -16.56 0.03
C ASP A 21 -8.04 -17.10 0.99
N ALA A 22 -6.81 -16.57 0.93
CA ALA A 22 -5.71 -16.99 1.79
C ALA A 22 -5.90 -16.56 3.25
N LEU A 23 -6.55 -15.42 3.51
CA LEU A 23 -6.78 -14.90 4.86
C LEU A 23 -8.08 -15.40 5.52
N GLN A 24 -9.03 -15.91 4.74
CA GLN A 24 -10.33 -16.36 5.24
C GLN A 24 -10.25 -17.40 6.38
N PRO A 25 -9.28 -18.34 6.39
CA PRO A 25 -9.14 -19.27 7.51
C PRO A 25 -8.63 -18.63 8.82
N LEU A 26 -8.01 -17.45 8.74
CA LEU A 26 -7.33 -16.81 9.88
C LEU A 26 -8.24 -15.87 10.67
N ALA A 27 -9.24 -15.26 10.02
CA ALA A 27 -10.06 -14.22 10.61
C ALA A 27 -11.41 -14.03 9.90
N ASP A 28 -12.33 -13.35 10.58
CA ASP A 28 -13.54 -12.81 9.97
C ASP A 28 -13.18 -11.62 9.07
N LEU A 29 -13.47 -11.72 7.77
CA LEU A 29 -13.03 -10.76 6.77
C LEU A 29 -14.16 -9.83 6.33
N THR A 30 -13.90 -8.53 6.36
CA THR A 30 -14.67 -7.53 5.63
C THR A 30 -13.83 -7.02 4.47
N VAL A 31 -14.30 -7.22 3.24
CA VAL A 31 -13.60 -6.75 2.02
C VAL A 31 -14.30 -5.53 1.45
N ILE A 32 -13.55 -4.44 1.26
CA ILE A 32 -14.03 -3.21 0.63
C ILE A 32 -12.95 -2.59 -0.24
N ALA A 33 -13.27 -2.26 -1.48
CA ALA A 33 -12.28 -1.74 -2.44
C ALA A 33 -12.90 -0.72 -3.41
N PRO A 34 -12.08 0.03 -4.16
CA PRO A 34 -12.57 0.86 -5.25
C PRO A 34 -13.34 0.06 -6.31
N GLU A 35 -14.31 0.70 -6.95
CA GLU A 35 -15.04 0.15 -8.11
C GLU A 35 -14.11 -0.09 -9.31
N GLN A 36 -13.11 0.77 -9.49
CA GLN A 36 -12.19 0.77 -10.62
C GLN A 36 -10.74 0.81 -10.13
N ASN A 37 -9.79 0.50 -11.01
CA ASN A 37 -8.38 0.68 -10.71
C ASN A 37 -8.09 2.17 -10.42
N CYS A 38 -7.46 2.42 -9.28
CA CYS A 38 -7.09 3.73 -8.77
C CYS A 38 -5.57 3.81 -8.51
N SER A 39 -4.76 3.07 -9.29
CA SER A 39 -3.30 3.11 -9.15
C SER A 39 -2.79 4.56 -9.30
N GLY A 40 -1.96 4.99 -8.33
CA GLY A 40 -1.45 6.36 -8.26
C GLY A 40 -2.38 7.37 -7.59
N ALA A 41 -3.53 6.95 -7.03
CA ALA A 41 -4.42 7.84 -6.29
C ALA A 41 -3.83 8.36 -4.96
N SER A 42 -2.75 7.74 -4.45
CA SER A 42 -2.14 8.06 -3.15
C SER A 42 -3.20 8.14 -2.02
N ASN A 43 -2.96 8.93 -0.98
CA ASN A 43 -3.84 9.15 0.18
C ASN A 43 -4.99 10.13 -0.12
N SER A 44 -5.53 10.16 -1.34
CA SER A 44 -6.61 11.09 -1.66
C SER A 44 -7.94 10.66 -1.03
N LEU A 45 -8.65 11.61 -0.40
CA LEU A 45 -10.01 11.44 0.10
C LEU A 45 -10.99 12.24 -0.75
N THR A 46 -12.14 11.66 -1.05
CA THR A 46 -13.19 12.32 -1.83
C THR A 46 -14.06 13.19 -0.93
N LEU A 47 -13.86 14.51 -1.01
CA LEU A 47 -14.63 15.50 -0.24
C LEU A 47 -15.63 16.31 -1.07
N SER A 48 -15.51 16.27 -2.40
CA SER A 48 -16.26 17.14 -3.32
C SER A 48 -17.59 16.55 -3.80
N ARG A 49 -17.84 15.26 -3.55
CA ARG A 49 -19.04 14.54 -3.98
C ARG A 49 -19.35 13.39 -3.01
N PRO A 50 -20.59 12.87 -2.98
CA PRO A 50 -20.91 11.72 -2.16
C PRO A 50 -20.25 10.42 -2.67
N LEU A 51 -20.04 9.51 -1.73
CA LEU A 51 -19.60 8.13 -1.95
C LEU A 51 -20.79 7.18 -1.90
N SER A 52 -20.84 6.21 -2.81
CA SER A 52 -21.78 5.10 -2.78
C SER A 52 -21.05 3.81 -2.44
N VAL A 53 -21.63 3.01 -1.56
CA VAL A 53 -21.16 1.67 -1.22
C VAL A 53 -22.15 0.66 -1.77
N GLN A 54 -21.65 -0.31 -2.52
CA GLN A 54 -22.44 -1.40 -3.07
C GLN A 54 -21.81 -2.74 -2.71
N ARG A 55 -22.61 -3.81 -2.75
CA ARG A 55 -22.13 -5.17 -2.51
C ARG A 55 -22.21 -5.98 -3.79
N ALA A 56 -21.08 -6.48 -4.25
CA ALA A 56 -21.00 -7.30 -5.45
C ALA A 56 -21.67 -8.66 -5.22
N THR A 57 -22.55 -9.08 -6.14
CA THR A 57 -23.32 -10.32 -6.00
C THR A 57 -22.47 -11.58 -6.23
N ASN A 58 -21.41 -11.48 -7.02
CA ASN A 58 -20.52 -12.59 -7.39
C ASN A 58 -19.47 -12.90 -6.31
N THR A 59 -18.87 -11.88 -5.69
CA THR A 59 -17.82 -12.06 -4.67
C THR A 59 -18.33 -11.82 -3.24
N GLY A 60 -19.44 -11.10 -3.08
CA GLY A 60 -19.91 -10.63 -1.78
C GLY A 60 -19.12 -9.44 -1.21
N PHE A 61 -18.10 -8.95 -1.93
CA PHE A 61 -17.26 -7.82 -1.51
C PHE A 61 -18.02 -6.51 -1.61
N PHE A 62 -17.70 -5.57 -0.73
CA PHE A 62 -18.14 -4.20 -0.87
C PHE A 62 -17.24 -3.45 -1.85
N TYR A 63 -17.82 -2.51 -2.58
CA TYR A 63 -17.05 -1.60 -3.40
C TYR A 63 -17.58 -0.17 -3.33
N VAL A 64 -16.66 0.78 -3.52
CA VAL A 64 -16.94 2.22 -3.41
C VAL A 64 -16.59 2.90 -4.72
N ASN A 65 -17.42 3.85 -5.15
CA ASN A 65 -17.11 4.74 -6.27
C ASN A 65 -16.06 5.81 -5.89
N GLY A 66 -15.01 5.44 -5.16
CA GLY A 66 -14.02 6.33 -4.55
C GLY A 66 -12.62 5.73 -4.59
N THR A 67 -11.75 6.25 -3.74
CA THR A 67 -10.34 5.85 -3.65
C THR A 67 -10.13 4.66 -2.69
N PRO A 68 -8.93 4.08 -2.64
CA PRO A 68 -8.57 3.07 -1.64
C PRO A 68 -8.73 3.61 -0.21
N THR A 69 -8.31 4.86 0.00
CA THR A 69 -8.46 5.60 1.25
C THR A 69 -9.94 5.77 1.61
N ASP A 70 -10.79 6.17 0.66
CA ASP A 70 -12.25 6.28 0.87
C ASP A 70 -12.85 4.93 1.29
N SER A 71 -12.39 3.85 0.68
CA SER A 71 -12.86 2.48 0.96
C SER A 71 -12.62 2.12 2.43
N VAL A 72 -11.39 2.34 2.93
CA VAL A 72 -11.05 2.06 4.33
C VAL A 72 -11.73 3.05 5.28
N HIS A 73 -11.76 4.33 4.93
CA HIS A 73 -12.39 5.39 5.74
C HIS A 73 -13.87 5.11 5.98
N VAL A 74 -14.63 4.82 4.91
CA VAL A 74 -16.06 4.49 4.99
C VAL A 74 -16.28 3.24 5.83
N ALA A 75 -15.42 2.23 5.68
CA ALA A 75 -15.55 1.01 6.46
C ALA A 75 -15.36 1.24 7.97
N LEU A 76 -14.34 2.00 8.34
CA LEU A 76 -13.99 2.26 9.74
C LEU A 76 -14.93 3.27 10.43
N THR A 77 -15.60 4.14 9.67
CA THR A 77 -16.45 5.21 10.23
C THR A 77 -17.95 4.94 10.17
N GLY A 78 -18.41 4.02 9.32
CA GLY A 78 -19.85 3.84 9.13
C GLY A 78 -20.36 2.48 8.65
N MET A 79 -19.49 1.55 8.23
CA MET A 79 -19.94 0.24 7.72
C MET A 79 -19.65 -0.93 8.65
N ALA A 80 -18.48 -0.94 9.31
CA ALA A 80 -18.08 -2.08 10.12
C ALA A 80 -18.86 -2.11 11.44
N ASP A 81 -19.56 -3.22 11.70
CA ASP A 81 -20.30 -3.46 12.95
C ASP A 81 -19.37 -3.43 14.18
N ALA A 82 -18.10 -3.74 13.98
CA ALA A 82 -17.06 -3.68 15.00
C ALA A 82 -15.73 -3.25 14.38
N ARG A 83 -14.91 -2.58 15.19
CA ARG A 83 -13.55 -2.18 14.81
C ARG A 83 -12.72 -3.41 14.44
N PRO A 84 -12.03 -3.41 13.28
CA PRO A 84 -11.13 -4.49 12.90
C PRO A 84 -9.88 -4.52 13.80
N ASP A 85 -9.29 -5.70 13.91
CA ASP A 85 -8.04 -5.92 14.65
C ASP A 85 -6.81 -5.60 13.77
N LEU A 86 -6.97 -5.68 12.44
CA LEU A 86 -5.92 -5.43 11.45
C LEU A 86 -6.53 -4.90 10.15
N VAL A 87 -5.87 -3.93 9.51
CA VAL A 87 -6.15 -3.54 8.12
C VAL A 87 -5.12 -4.20 7.21
N VAL A 88 -5.57 -4.86 6.16
CA VAL A 88 -4.69 -5.44 5.14
C VAL A 88 -5.03 -4.82 3.79
N SER A 89 -4.02 -4.46 3.01
CA SER A 89 -4.19 -3.89 1.67
C SER A 89 -3.37 -4.65 0.64
N GLY A 90 -3.97 -5.05 -0.48
CA GLY A 90 -3.29 -5.75 -1.58
C GLY A 90 -4.05 -6.98 -2.08
N ILE A 91 -3.39 -7.94 -2.76
CA ILE A 91 -2.01 -7.86 -3.25
C ILE A 91 -1.98 -6.96 -4.50
N ASN A 92 -1.14 -5.92 -4.48
CA ASN A 92 -1.00 -5.00 -5.62
C ASN A 92 -0.31 -5.66 -6.81
N ASN A 93 -0.75 -5.33 -8.03
CA ASN A 93 -0.11 -5.73 -9.29
C ASN A 93 1.12 -4.87 -9.62
N GLY A 94 2.18 -5.02 -8.83
CA GLY A 94 3.43 -4.31 -9.01
C GLY A 94 4.00 -3.83 -7.67
N GLN A 95 5.31 -3.67 -7.66
CA GLN A 95 6.05 -3.19 -6.50
C GLN A 95 5.59 -1.82 -5.98
N ASN A 96 5.66 -1.64 -4.67
CA ASN A 96 5.59 -0.37 -3.96
C ASN A 96 6.87 -0.24 -3.12
N MET A 97 7.99 0.05 -3.77
CA MET A 97 9.33 0.12 -3.18
C MET A 97 9.96 1.51 -3.35
N GLY A 98 10.82 1.90 -2.40
CA GLY A 98 11.42 3.22 -2.38
C GLY A 98 10.38 4.34 -2.29
N GLU A 99 10.51 5.35 -3.16
CA GLU A 99 9.63 6.53 -3.17
C GLU A 99 8.22 6.23 -3.70
N ASP A 100 8.01 5.06 -4.35
CA ASP A 100 6.69 4.66 -4.88
C ASP A 100 5.65 4.54 -3.76
N THR A 101 6.08 4.28 -2.52
CA THR A 101 5.19 4.18 -1.36
C THR A 101 4.41 5.48 -1.09
N LEU A 102 4.92 6.64 -1.51
CA LEU A 102 4.24 7.92 -1.34
C LEU A 102 3.03 8.08 -2.28
N TYR A 103 3.06 7.41 -3.43
CA TYR A 103 2.03 7.53 -4.47
C TYR A 103 1.10 6.30 -4.52
N SER A 104 1.45 5.26 -3.76
CA SER A 104 0.75 3.99 -3.74
C SER A 104 -0.64 4.09 -3.10
N GLY A 105 -1.67 3.67 -3.84
CA GLY A 105 -3.01 3.49 -3.29
C GLY A 105 -3.08 2.30 -2.31
N THR A 106 -2.30 1.25 -2.56
CA THR A 106 -2.19 0.10 -1.66
C THR A 106 -1.67 0.50 -0.28
N VAL A 107 -0.56 1.24 -0.24
CA VAL A 107 0.04 1.74 1.01
C VAL A 107 -0.87 2.80 1.65
N ALA A 108 -1.59 3.57 0.84
CA ALA A 108 -2.55 4.56 1.33
C ALA A 108 -3.71 3.94 2.11
N ALA A 109 -4.32 2.88 1.58
CA ALA A 109 -5.38 2.17 2.29
C ALA A 109 -4.89 1.62 3.65
N ALA A 110 -3.67 1.08 3.72
CA ALA A 110 -3.07 0.66 4.99
C ALA A 110 -2.79 1.84 5.94
N THR A 111 -2.35 2.98 5.38
CA THR A 111 -2.10 4.22 6.13
C THR A 111 -3.37 4.72 6.81
N GLU A 112 -4.51 4.67 6.13
CA GLU A 112 -5.80 5.05 6.70
C GLU A 112 -6.13 4.22 7.95
N GLY A 113 -5.87 2.91 7.91
CA GLY A 113 -6.01 2.02 9.07
C GLY A 113 -5.23 2.50 10.29
N ILE A 114 -3.96 2.85 10.10
CA ILE A 114 -3.08 3.35 11.17
C ILE A 114 -3.58 4.70 11.71
N MET A 115 -4.10 5.59 10.85
CA MET A 115 -4.65 6.87 11.28
C MET A 115 -5.87 6.70 12.19
N PHE A 116 -6.63 5.61 12.04
CA PHE A 116 -7.69 5.18 12.98
C PHE A 116 -7.18 4.30 14.13
N GLY A 117 -5.86 4.19 14.31
CA GLY A 117 -5.19 3.44 15.36
C GLY A 117 -5.29 1.92 15.21
N VAL A 118 -5.52 1.42 14.00
CA VAL A 118 -5.56 -0.02 13.69
C VAL A 118 -4.24 -0.39 13.01
N PRO A 119 -3.51 -1.42 13.46
CA PRO A 119 -2.30 -1.86 12.77
C PRO A 119 -2.60 -2.24 11.32
N ALA A 120 -1.61 -2.11 10.44
CA ALA A 120 -1.84 -2.34 9.02
C ALA A 120 -0.65 -2.96 8.27
N ILE A 121 -0.97 -3.76 7.24
CA ILE A 121 0.02 -4.38 6.35
C ILE A 121 -0.41 -4.15 4.90
N ALA A 122 0.52 -3.66 4.07
CA ALA A 122 0.34 -3.52 2.63
C ALA A 122 1.17 -4.58 1.89
N PHE A 123 0.57 -5.31 0.97
CA PHE A 123 1.22 -6.35 0.17
C PHE A 123 1.25 -5.99 -1.30
N SER A 124 2.41 -6.20 -1.92
CA SER A 124 2.65 -5.92 -3.34
C SER A 124 3.42 -7.07 -3.97
N LEU A 125 2.99 -7.52 -5.15
CA LEU A 125 3.76 -8.44 -5.99
C LEU A 125 4.79 -7.61 -6.76
N ALA A 126 6.08 -7.92 -6.60
CA ALA A 126 7.14 -7.03 -7.08
C ALA A 126 7.09 -6.81 -8.59
N ASP A 127 6.91 -7.89 -9.35
CA ASP A 127 6.76 -7.85 -10.80
C ASP A 127 5.29 -7.80 -11.20
N LYS A 128 5.01 -7.05 -12.26
CA LYS A 128 3.67 -7.01 -12.84
C LYS A 128 3.33 -8.35 -13.47
N GLY A 129 2.05 -8.70 -13.38
CA GLY A 129 1.51 -9.96 -13.87
C GLY A 129 1.32 -10.95 -12.73
N TRP A 130 0.19 -11.65 -12.77
CA TRP A 130 -0.24 -12.55 -11.70
C TRP A 130 0.41 -13.94 -11.77
N ALA A 131 1.62 -14.03 -12.31
CA ALA A 131 2.42 -15.23 -12.12
C ALA A 131 2.62 -15.45 -10.61
N HIS A 132 2.61 -16.72 -10.19
CA HIS A 132 2.82 -17.12 -8.79
C HIS A 132 1.97 -16.38 -7.75
N LEU A 133 0.82 -15.81 -8.14
CA LEU A 133 -0.03 -15.04 -7.23
C LEU A 133 -0.51 -15.88 -6.03
N GLY A 134 -0.80 -17.17 -6.26
CA GLY A 134 -1.15 -18.10 -5.17
C GLY A 134 -0.01 -18.28 -4.16
N ASP A 135 1.23 -18.37 -4.63
CA ASP A 135 2.42 -18.45 -3.78
C ASP A 135 2.62 -17.16 -2.98
N ALA A 136 2.42 -16.00 -3.61
CA ALA A 136 2.48 -14.71 -2.93
C ALA A 136 1.35 -14.55 -1.89
N ALA A 137 0.13 -15.00 -2.19
CA ALA A 137 -0.98 -14.98 -1.24
C ALA A 137 -0.74 -15.89 -0.03
N ARG A 138 -0.13 -17.06 -0.24
CA ARG A 138 0.33 -17.92 0.84
C ARG A 138 1.33 -17.22 1.76
N VAL A 139 2.36 -16.57 1.20
CA VAL A 139 3.35 -15.81 1.97
C VAL A 139 2.70 -14.66 2.74
N ALA A 140 1.76 -13.95 2.11
CA ALA A 140 1.03 -12.87 2.77
C ALA A 140 0.23 -13.38 3.98
N ALA A 141 -0.44 -14.53 3.84
CA ALA A 141 -1.15 -15.17 4.94
C ALA A 141 -0.21 -15.61 6.07
N GLU A 142 0.96 -16.18 5.76
CA GLU A 142 1.97 -16.56 6.75
C GLU A 142 2.49 -15.34 7.53
N ILE A 143 2.69 -14.20 6.86
CA ILE A 143 3.09 -12.94 7.51
C ILE A 143 1.98 -12.40 8.40
N VAL A 144 0.72 -12.43 7.94
CA VAL A 144 -0.44 -12.00 8.74
C VAL A 144 -0.60 -12.90 9.97
N GLU A 145 -0.58 -14.22 9.81
CA GLU A 145 -0.67 -15.17 10.93
C GLU A 145 0.45 -14.92 11.95
N HIS A 146 1.69 -14.76 11.48
CA HIS A 146 2.82 -14.46 12.35
C HIS A 146 2.64 -13.13 13.10
N TYR A 147 2.14 -12.09 12.44
CA TYR A 147 1.86 -10.79 13.08
C TYR A 147 0.75 -10.89 14.13
N LEU A 148 -0.33 -11.63 13.85
CA LEU A 148 -1.43 -11.80 14.80
C LEU A 148 -0.97 -12.59 16.05
N ALA A 149 -0.09 -13.57 15.88
CA ALA A 149 0.50 -14.31 17.00
C ALA A 149 1.56 -13.50 17.76
N HIS A 150 2.34 -12.67 17.06
CA HIS A 150 3.46 -11.91 17.61
C HIS A 150 3.42 -10.44 17.16
N PRO A 151 2.49 -9.64 17.71
CA PRO A 151 2.32 -8.26 17.28
C PRO A 151 3.55 -7.41 17.61
N LEU A 152 3.90 -6.51 16.68
CA LEU A 152 5.02 -5.59 16.87
C LEU A 152 4.65 -4.41 17.79
N PRO A 153 5.59 -3.95 18.63
CA PRO A 153 5.39 -2.75 19.44
C PRO A 153 5.21 -1.51 18.56
N GLY A 154 4.35 -0.58 18.99
CA GLY A 154 4.10 0.67 18.27
C GLY A 154 3.22 0.55 17.02
N GLN A 155 2.76 -0.66 16.67
CA GLN A 155 1.81 -0.92 15.58
C GLN A 155 2.21 -0.25 14.25
N PRO A 156 3.42 -0.51 13.73
CA PRO A 156 3.87 0.12 12.47
C PRO A 156 3.02 -0.35 11.28
N LEU A 157 2.98 0.48 10.24
CA LEU A 157 2.55 0.04 8.91
C LEU A 157 3.66 -0.82 8.31
N LEU A 158 3.39 -2.09 8.01
CA LEU A 158 4.34 -2.95 7.32
C LEU A 158 4.10 -2.90 5.81
N ASN A 159 5.06 -2.39 5.05
CA ASN A 159 5.06 -2.44 3.59
C ASN A 159 5.83 -3.68 3.13
N VAL A 160 5.14 -4.61 2.48
CA VAL A 160 5.65 -5.92 2.09
C VAL A 160 5.68 -6.06 0.57
N ASN A 161 6.85 -6.35 0.01
CA ASN A 161 7.02 -6.65 -1.41
C ASN A 161 7.49 -8.09 -1.59
N ILE A 162 6.72 -8.88 -2.35
CA ILE A 162 6.93 -10.31 -2.55
C ILE A 162 7.49 -10.54 -3.97
N PRO A 163 8.66 -11.19 -4.13
CA PRO A 163 9.15 -11.60 -5.44
C PRO A 163 8.14 -12.48 -6.18
N ASN A 164 8.02 -12.30 -7.48
CA ASN A 164 7.13 -13.11 -8.31
C ASN A 164 7.80 -14.45 -8.67
N LEU A 165 7.92 -15.33 -7.67
CA LEU A 165 8.60 -16.62 -7.75
C LEU A 165 7.72 -17.73 -7.13
N PRO A 166 7.91 -19.00 -7.54
CA PRO A 166 7.33 -20.13 -6.82
C PRO A 166 7.69 -20.10 -5.33
N TYR A 167 6.78 -20.58 -4.48
CA TYR A 167 6.98 -20.54 -3.02
C TYR A 167 8.31 -21.17 -2.59
N ASP A 168 8.68 -22.31 -3.18
CA ASP A 168 9.90 -23.06 -2.85
C ASP A 168 11.20 -22.37 -3.30
N GLU A 169 11.12 -21.34 -4.15
CA GLU A 169 12.27 -20.55 -4.59
C GLU A 169 12.48 -19.27 -3.76
N LEU A 170 11.51 -18.92 -2.91
CA LEU A 170 11.63 -17.78 -1.99
C LEU A 170 12.64 -18.10 -0.88
N LYS A 171 13.59 -17.19 -0.66
CA LYS A 171 14.69 -17.38 0.30
C LYS A 171 14.33 -16.98 1.73
N GLY A 172 13.07 -16.60 1.98
CA GLY A 172 12.57 -16.14 3.27
C GLY A 172 12.34 -14.63 3.35
N TRP A 173 12.11 -14.13 4.56
CA TRP A 173 11.77 -12.73 4.84
C TRP A 173 13.00 -11.92 5.25
N LYS A 174 13.11 -10.69 4.78
CA LYS A 174 14.18 -9.75 5.17
C LYS A 174 13.57 -8.41 5.57
N VAL A 175 13.94 -7.91 6.74
CA VAL A 175 13.62 -6.54 7.17
C VAL A 175 14.47 -5.56 6.37
N THR A 176 13.84 -4.52 5.85
CA THR A 176 14.43 -3.60 4.88
C THR A 176 14.16 -2.15 5.24
N ARG A 177 14.97 -1.25 4.67
CA ARG A 177 14.65 0.19 4.55
C ARG A 177 14.20 0.49 3.13
N LEU A 178 13.51 1.61 2.94
CA LEU A 178 13.21 2.12 1.59
C LEU A 178 14.52 2.43 0.84
N GLY A 179 14.63 1.92 -0.39
CA GLY A 179 15.63 2.37 -1.36
C GLY A 179 15.25 3.70 -1.99
N LYS A 180 15.94 4.08 -3.06
CA LYS A 180 15.66 5.31 -3.82
C LYS A 180 15.61 5.03 -5.30
N ARG A 181 14.78 5.76 -6.04
CA ARG A 181 14.77 5.75 -7.50
C ARG A 181 15.49 6.97 -8.06
N HIS A 182 15.88 6.86 -9.32
CA HIS A 182 16.13 8.05 -10.13
C HIS A 182 14.82 8.83 -10.34
N PRO A 183 14.88 10.15 -10.60
CA PRO A 183 13.72 10.91 -11.03
C PRO A 183 12.96 10.22 -12.16
N SER A 184 11.63 10.39 -12.18
CA SER A 184 10.78 9.86 -13.25
C SER A 184 11.29 10.30 -14.61
N GLN A 185 11.09 9.45 -15.62
CA GLN A 185 11.37 9.83 -17.00
C GLN A 185 10.55 11.07 -17.40
N PRO A 186 11.02 11.86 -18.38
CA PRO A 186 10.28 13.01 -18.88
C PRO A 186 8.87 12.62 -19.34
N VAL A 187 7.94 13.58 -19.27
CA VAL A 187 6.59 13.39 -19.81
C VAL A 187 6.63 13.09 -21.31
N ILE A 188 5.74 12.21 -21.75
CA ILE A 188 5.60 11.87 -23.17
C ILE A 188 4.49 12.75 -23.75
N ARG A 189 4.88 13.71 -24.58
CA ARG A 189 3.93 14.60 -25.29
C ARG A 189 3.40 13.90 -26.53
N GLN A 190 2.08 13.91 -26.68
CA GLN A 190 1.37 13.46 -27.88
C GLN A 190 0.32 14.49 -28.29
N THR A 191 -0.33 14.25 -29.41
CA THR A 191 -1.46 15.04 -29.90
C THR A 191 -2.69 14.15 -29.93
N ASP A 192 -3.80 14.62 -29.39
CA ASP A 192 -5.06 13.89 -29.43
C ASP A 192 -5.71 13.94 -30.83
N PRO A 193 -6.79 13.19 -31.08
CA PRO A 193 -7.48 13.22 -32.38
C PRO A 193 -8.09 14.58 -32.77
N ARG A 194 -8.15 15.56 -31.85
CA ARG A 194 -8.67 16.92 -32.08
C ARG A 194 -7.56 17.94 -32.34
N GLY A 195 -6.29 17.52 -32.27
CA GLY A 195 -5.14 18.40 -32.46
C GLY A 195 -4.61 19.03 -31.17
N GLU A 196 -5.16 18.68 -30.01
CA GLU A 196 -4.75 19.24 -28.72
C GLU A 196 -3.57 18.46 -28.12
N PRO A 197 -2.60 19.13 -27.47
CA PRO A 197 -1.49 18.45 -26.83
C PRO A 197 -1.94 17.69 -25.57
N VAL A 198 -1.54 16.43 -25.47
CA VAL A 198 -1.72 15.59 -24.28
C VAL A 198 -0.36 15.12 -23.75
N TYR A 199 -0.27 14.91 -22.43
CA TYR A 199 0.97 14.56 -21.76
C TYR A 199 0.75 13.35 -20.87
N TRP A 200 1.53 12.29 -21.10
CA TRP A 200 1.59 11.13 -20.23
C TRP A 200 2.72 11.29 -19.22
N ILE A 201 2.45 10.96 -17.96
CA ILE A 201 3.49 10.87 -16.92
C ILE A 201 4.50 9.80 -17.33
N GLY A 202 5.79 10.13 -17.33
CA GLY A 202 6.85 9.20 -17.67
C GLY A 202 6.99 8.08 -16.64
N ALA A 203 7.57 6.95 -17.04
CA ALA A 203 7.79 5.83 -16.13
C ALA A 203 8.67 6.23 -14.93
N ALA A 204 8.46 5.55 -13.80
CA ALA A 204 9.35 5.68 -12.65
C ALA A 204 10.79 5.37 -13.03
N GLY A 205 11.75 6.09 -12.45
CA GLY A 205 13.17 5.89 -12.72
C GLY A 205 13.65 4.51 -12.24
N ALA A 206 14.80 4.06 -12.78
CA ALA A 206 15.48 2.88 -12.27
C ALA A 206 15.89 3.07 -10.79
N ALA A 207 16.11 1.97 -10.07
CA ALA A 207 16.61 2.05 -8.70
C ALA A 207 17.99 2.73 -8.68
N LEU A 208 18.10 3.80 -7.91
CA LEU A 208 19.34 4.57 -7.68
C LEU A 208 20.07 4.03 -6.44
N ASP A 209 19.34 3.78 -5.35
CA ASP A 209 19.85 3.07 -4.18
C ASP A 209 19.15 1.71 -4.06
N ALA A 210 19.83 0.69 -4.57
CA ALA A 210 19.51 -0.73 -4.42
C ALA A 210 20.61 -1.46 -3.64
N SER A 211 21.26 -0.78 -2.70
CA SER A 211 22.31 -1.37 -1.87
C SER A 211 21.75 -2.41 -0.90
N GLU A 212 22.61 -3.24 -0.33
CA GLU A 212 22.19 -4.22 0.68
C GLU A 212 21.40 -3.56 1.82
N GLY A 213 20.30 -4.21 2.22
CA GLY A 213 19.39 -3.72 3.25
C GLY A 213 18.22 -2.88 2.71
N THR A 214 18.24 -2.52 1.42
CA THR A 214 17.08 -1.93 0.74
C THR A 214 16.04 -2.97 0.35
N ASP A 215 14.81 -2.51 0.21
CA ASP A 215 13.69 -3.25 -0.37
C ASP A 215 14.00 -3.78 -1.78
N PHE A 216 14.52 -2.93 -2.67
CA PHE A 216 14.96 -3.33 -4.02
C PHE A 216 15.96 -4.48 -3.99
N HIS A 217 16.98 -4.41 -3.13
CA HIS A 217 18.00 -5.44 -3.03
C HIS A 217 17.43 -6.76 -2.53
N ALA A 218 16.55 -6.74 -1.53
CA ALA A 218 15.93 -7.96 -0.99
C ALA A 218 15.14 -8.69 -2.08
N VAL A 219 14.25 -7.97 -2.77
CA VAL A 219 13.41 -8.53 -3.83
C VAL A 219 14.25 -9.07 -4.99
N ALA A 220 15.24 -8.31 -5.47
CA ALA A 220 16.12 -8.72 -6.55
C ALA A 220 16.94 -10.00 -6.23
N ASN A 221 17.10 -10.33 -4.94
CA ASN A 221 17.80 -11.51 -4.48
C ASN A 221 16.87 -12.67 -4.07
N GLY A 222 15.57 -12.57 -4.33
CA GLY A 222 14.58 -13.62 -4.03
C GLY A 222 14.11 -13.65 -2.57
N PHE A 223 14.28 -12.55 -1.83
CA PHE A 223 13.74 -12.40 -0.47
C PHE A 223 12.46 -11.56 -0.48
N VAL A 224 11.53 -11.89 0.40
CA VAL A 224 10.38 -11.05 0.70
C VAL A 224 10.86 -9.85 1.51
N SER A 225 10.60 -8.65 1.01
CA SER A 225 10.99 -7.39 1.65
C SER A 225 9.91 -6.96 2.64
N ILE A 226 10.29 -6.65 3.88
CA ILE A 226 9.38 -6.12 4.91
C ILE A 226 9.95 -4.82 5.46
N THR A 227 9.33 -3.69 5.08
CA THR A 227 9.76 -2.35 5.52
C THR A 227 8.73 -1.76 6.49
N PRO A 228 9.08 -1.48 7.77
CA PRO A 228 8.22 -0.72 8.66
C PRO A 228 8.23 0.75 8.25
N LEU A 229 7.05 1.32 7.95
CA LEU A 229 6.89 2.72 7.59
C LEU A 229 6.46 3.57 8.79
N GLN A 230 6.96 4.80 8.83
CA GLN A 230 6.58 5.83 9.79
C GLN A 230 5.66 6.85 9.12
N LEU A 231 4.57 7.21 9.78
CA LEU A 231 3.61 8.20 9.25
C LEU A 231 3.85 9.62 9.74
N ASP A 232 4.51 9.79 10.89
CA ASP A 232 4.91 11.12 11.34
C ASP A 232 6.03 11.65 10.42
N LEU A 233 5.64 12.54 9.51
CA LEU A 233 6.53 13.20 8.55
C LEU A 233 7.36 14.33 9.19
N THR A 234 7.22 14.58 10.49
CA THR A 234 8.05 15.55 11.20
C THR A 234 9.51 15.12 11.12
N HIS A 235 10.34 15.92 10.45
CA HIS A 235 11.78 15.74 10.43
C HIS A 235 12.37 16.14 11.79
N THR A 236 12.20 15.25 12.78
CA THR A 236 12.46 15.52 14.20
C THR A 236 13.90 15.97 14.44
N GLN A 237 14.86 15.44 13.68
CA GLN A 237 16.28 15.81 13.76
C GLN A 237 16.55 17.26 13.34
N MET A 238 15.70 17.88 12.52
CA MET A 238 15.85 19.26 12.07
C MET A 238 15.20 20.30 13.00
N LEU A 239 14.35 19.87 13.93
CA LEU A 239 13.65 20.78 14.85
C LEU A 239 14.59 21.74 15.61
N PRO A 240 15.77 21.32 16.13
CA PRO A 240 16.70 22.24 16.79
C PRO A 240 17.18 23.36 15.85
N ALA A 241 17.66 23.01 14.65
CA ALA A 241 18.16 23.96 13.67
C ALA A 241 17.05 24.92 13.19
N THR A 242 15.83 24.41 12.96
CA THR A 242 14.68 25.24 12.56
C THR A 242 14.29 26.24 13.64
N ARG A 243 14.37 25.87 14.93
CA ARG A 243 14.11 26.79 16.06
C ARG A 243 15.15 27.90 16.14
N GLU A 244 16.43 27.58 15.94
CA GLU A 244 17.50 28.59 15.89
C GLU A 244 17.30 29.56 14.74
N TRP A 245 17.00 29.06 13.55
CA TRP A 245 16.68 29.87 12.38
C TRP A 245 15.50 30.82 12.63
N ALA A 246 14.42 30.34 13.24
CA ALA A 246 13.24 31.17 13.55
C ALA A 246 13.56 32.30 14.55
N ARG A 247 14.40 32.04 15.56
CA ARG A 247 14.85 33.05 16.54
C ARG A 247 15.71 34.13 15.89
N ALA A 248 16.61 33.75 14.99
CA ALA A 248 17.49 34.70 14.29
C ALA A 248 16.71 35.71 13.41
N GLY A 249 15.54 35.32 12.91
CA GLY A 249 14.65 36.19 12.12
C GLY A 249 13.86 37.24 12.91
N GLY A 250 14.06 37.36 14.24
CA GLY A 250 13.44 38.39 15.08
C GLY A 250 11.92 38.25 15.28
N ARG A 251 11.34 37.08 14.96
CA ARG A 251 9.90 36.80 15.07
C ARG A 251 9.56 35.61 15.98
N ALA A 252 10.38 35.35 17.00
CA ALA A 252 10.06 34.33 17.99
C ALA A 252 9.46 34.99 19.24
N SER A 253 8.16 34.76 19.46
CA SER A 253 7.57 34.65 20.81
C SER A 253 7.95 33.31 21.42
#